data_AF-A0A7R9PH04-F1
#
_entry.id   AF-A0A7R9PH04-F1
#
_cell.length_a   1.000
_cell.length_b   1.000
_cell.length_c   1.000
_cell.angle_alpha   90.00
_cell.angle_beta   90.00
_cell.angle_gamma   90.00
#
_symmetry.space_group_name_H-M   'P 1'
#
loop_
_entity.id
_entity.type
_entity.pdbx_description
1 polymer ?
#
loop_
_entity_poly.entity_id
_entity_poly.type
_entity_poly.pdbx_seq_one_letter_code
_entity_poly.pdbx_strand_id
1 'polypeptide(L)'
;MSVYLGSSVWPVVVLFKMDLIKKQRDLEGKCAPLKVYPLYSSLPSHMQLDVFRPTAPGMRKVILSTNIAETSVTISGIKYIIDSGMVKNRSHHPGTGLDVLKVQRISQAQAWQRTGRAGRESPGFCYRTYTNQEFDSFRKNPIPEIQRCNLTSVVLQLLTLGINPSSFDFMDKPPVEYVDGAIEQLKQLGAIESTASPKLTATGKLMAQFPLDPRYSKIIISAKDYNCVQEILTIVAMLSGESVFVNPPAKREKAVAAQNKFYSTAGDHITLLNIYRNYNNVAQKKIWCQDNFLNSRNLQYASKVRTQLSELCERYKVPMSTCGQDTEPVRKCLITGLFMNVAELQREKKYVTVGSKQVVSIHPSSVLFGSRPHCVLFTEVVQTGRCYLRQLSLIDPQWLTDIVPEYARKHRLTSYAS
;
A
#
# COMPACT_ATOMS: atom_id res chain seq x y z
N MET A 1 22.97 -11.50 23.08
CA MET A 1 23.29 -10.76 21.83
C MET A 1 21.97 -10.26 21.25
N SER A 2 21.61 -9.00 21.55
CA SER A 2 20.31 -8.42 21.17
C SER A 2 20.32 -8.00 19.70
N VAL A 3 19.55 -8.71 18.87
CA VAL A 3 19.29 -8.30 17.48
C VAL A 3 17.86 -7.78 17.39
N TYR A 4 17.75 -6.45 17.37
CA TYR A 4 16.53 -5.71 17.08
C TYR A 4 16.38 -5.62 15.54
N LEU A 5 15.26 -6.09 14.99
CA LEU A 5 14.94 -5.93 13.56
C LEU A 5 13.51 -5.43 13.40
N GLY A 6 13.38 -4.21 12.89
CA GLY A 6 12.11 -3.52 12.69
C GLY A 6 11.35 -3.94 11.42
N SER A 7 10.02 -3.87 11.56
CA SER A 7 9.04 -3.37 10.59
C SER A 7 8.67 -4.15 9.31
N SER A 8 7.34 -4.30 9.18
CA SER A 8 6.50 -4.92 8.14
C SER A 8 6.19 -6.41 8.36
N VAL A 9 4.94 -6.83 8.15
CA VAL A 9 4.49 -8.24 8.40
C VAL A 9 5.18 -9.24 7.44
N TRP A 10 5.80 -8.73 6.39
CA TRP A 10 6.61 -9.46 5.42
C TRP A 10 7.92 -10.01 6.01
N PRO A 11 8.78 -9.20 6.66
CA PRO A 11 9.90 -9.72 7.41
C PRO A 11 9.45 -10.59 8.59
N VAL A 12 8.29 -10.39 9.22
CA VAL A 12 7.88 -11.27 10.33
C VAL A 12 7.66 -12.71 9.86
N VAL A 13 6.86 -12.94 8.80
CA VAL A 13 6.62 -14.31 8.30
C VAL A 13 7.92 -14.97 7.79
N VAL A 14 8.77 -14.21 7.11
CA VAL A 14 10.03 -14.74 6.55
C VAL A 14 11.10 -14.95 7.63
N LEU A 15 11.27 -14.03 8.56
CA LEU A 15 12.20 -14.16 9.69
C LEU A 15 11.76 -15.29 10.62
N PHE A 16 10.47 -15.38 10.94
CA PHE A 16 9.94 -16.46 11.76
C PHE A 16 10.08 -17.82 11.08
N LYS A 17 9.94 -17.88 9.73
CA LYS A 17 10.30 -19.07 8.96
C LYS A 17 11.78 -19.42 9.12
N MET A 18 12.70 -18.45 9.02
CA MET A 18 14.13 -18.70 9.20
C MET A 18 14.46 -19.18 10.62
N ASP A 19 13.84 -18.58 11.63
CA ASP A 19 14.04 -18.94 13.05
C ASP A 19 13.47 -20.32 13.36
N LEU A 20 12.32 -20.68 12.78
CA LEU A 20 11.76 -22.04 12.89
C LEU A 20 12.68 -23.08 12.26
N ILE A 21 13.25 -22.77 11.08
CA ILE A 21 14.20 -23.66 10.41
C ILE A 21 15.48 -23.82 11.24
N LYS A 22 15.96 -22.75 11.90
CA LYS A 22 17.11 -22.82 12.81
C LYS A 22 16.77 -23.67 14.05
N LYS A 23 15.67 -23.37 14.74
CA LYS A 23 15.21 -24.13 15.92
C LYS A 23 14.97 -25.61 15.64
N GLN A 24 14.52 -25.97 14.45
CA GLN A 24 14.38 -27.38 14.06
C GLN A 24 15.73 -28.10 14.04
N ARG A 25 16.82 -27.43 13.62
CA ARG A 25 18.18 -28.00 13.70
C ARG A 25 18.61 -28.15 15.15
N ASP A 26 18.29 -27.18 16.01
CA ASP A 26 18.63 -27.23 17.44
C ASP A 26 17.87 -28.35 18.19
N LEU A 27 16.79 -28.89 17.61
CA LEU A 27 15.95 -29.95 18.18
C LEU A 27 16.24 -31.35 17.60
N GLU A 28 17.39 -31.53 16.93
CA GLU A 28 17.83 -32.75 16.25
C GLU A 28 17.41 -34.05 16.97
N GLY A 29 16.60 -34.87 16.29
CA GLY A 29 16.17 -36.21 16.74
C GLY A 29 14.94 -36.27 17.67
N LYS A 30 14.47 -35.15 18.23
CA LYS A 30 13.37 -35.14 19.22
C LYS A 30 11.98 -34.85 18.66
N CYS A 31 11.87 -34.43 17.40
CA CYS A 31 10.59 -34.11 16.77
C CYS A 31 10.53 -34.49 15.28
N ALA A 32 9.31 -34.79 14.82
CA ALA A 32 9.02 -35.01 13.40
C ALA A 32 9.51 -33.84 12.52
N PRO A 33 10.00 -34.11 11.28
CA PRO A 33 10.47 -33.07 10.39
C PRO A 33 9.35 -32.06 10.07
N LEU A 34 9.70 -30.77 10.01
CA LEU A 34 8.77 -29.68 9.75
C LEU A 34 8.94 -29.10 8.35
N LYS A 35 7.84 -28.75 7.68
CA LYS A 35 7.85 -27.98 6.43
C LYS A 35 7.08 -26.68 6.60
N VAL A 36 7.79 -25.56 6.43
CA VAL A 36 7.24 -24.21 6.67
C VAL A 36 6.83 -23.53 5.35
N TYR A 37 5.55 -23.21 5.24
CA TYR A 37 4.93 -22.52 4.11
C TYR A 37 4.48 -21.10 4.52
N PRO A 38 4.99 -20.04 3.89
CA PRO A 38 4.40 -18.72 4.04
C PRO A 38 3.06 -18.64 3.30
N LEU A 39 2.12 -17.83 3.79
CA LEU A 39 0.87 -17.54 3.08
C LEU A 39 0.41 -16.10 3.36
N TYR A 40 0.67 -15.21 2.42
CA TYR A 40 0.28 -13.81 2.49
C TYR A 40 -0.04 -13.29 1.09
N SER A 41 -0.87 -12.24 1.04
CA SER A 41 -0.84 -11.16 0.03
C SER A 41 -0.28 -11.54 -1.33
N SER A 42 1.03 -11.37 -1.30
CA SER A 42 1.89 -11.12 -2.42
C SER A 42 2.87 -12.22 -2.70
N LEU A 43 2.72 -13.30 -1.96
CA LEU A 43 3.43 -14.51 -2.27
C LEU A 43 3.02 -14.93 -3.70
N PRO A 44 3.97 -15.32 -4.58
CA PRO A 44 3.61 -15.85 -5.89
C PRO A 44 2.62 -17.03 -5.77
N SER A 45 1.64 -17.14 -6.67
CA SER A 45 0.52 -18.09 -6.53
C SER A 45 0.99 -19.51 -6.57
N HIS A 46 2.07 -19.82 -7.30
CA HIS A 46 2.63 -21.18 -7.25
C HIS A 46 3.08 -21.53 -5.82
N MET A 47 3.68 -20.58 -5.09
CA MET A 47 4.03 -20.74 -3.67
C MET A 47 2.82 -20.63 -2.74
N GLN A 48 1.80 -19.84 -3.07
CA GLN A 48 0.53 -19.87 -2.31
C GLN A 48 -0.14 -21.24 -2.44
N LEU A 49 -0.15 -21.82 -3.64
CA LEU A 49 -0.76 -23.13 -3.92
C LEU A 49 -0.04 -24.28 -3.21
N ASP A 50 1.25 -24.13 -2.94
CA ASP A 50 2.01 -25.11 -2.16
C ASP A 50 1.42 -25.34 -0.76
N VAL A 51 0.69 -24.36 -0.22
CA VAL A 51 0.00 -24.48 1.06
C VAL A 51 -1.16 -25.47 1.04
N PHE A 52 -1.65 -25.89 -0.13
CA PHE A 52 -2.72 -26.89 -0.24
C PHE A 52 -2.18 -28.30 -0.49
N ARG A 53 -0.91 -28.43 -0.89
CA ARG A 53 -0.29 -29.73 -1.14
C ARG A 53 -0.10 -30.52 0.16
N PRO A 54 -0.32 -31.85 0.16
CA PRO A 54 -0.04 -32.69 1.31
C PRO A 54 1.47 -32.72 1.60
N THR A 55 1.84 -32.91 2.86
CA THR A 55 3.23 -33.17 3.26
C THR A 55 3.52 -34.67 3.21
N ALA A 56 4.81 -35.04 3.12
CA ALA A 56 5.21 -36.44 3.18
C ALA A 56 4.77 -37.08 4.52
N PRO A 57 4.51 -38.41 4.55
CA PRO A 57 4.19 -39.12 5.78
C PRO A 57 5.23 -38.85 6.87
N GLY A 58 4.77 -38.65 8.11
CA GLY A 58 5.64 -38.32 9.24
C GLY A 58 6.17 -36.88 9.26
N MET A 59 5.87 -36.04 8.27
CA MET A 59 6.27 -34.64 8.23
C MET A 59 5.14 -33.70 8.64
N ARG A 60 5.42 -32.79 9.57
CA ARG A 60 4.45 -31.79 10.03
C ARG A 60 4.49 -30.53 9.18
N LYS A 61 3.32 -30.10 8.73
CA LYS A 61 3.12 -28.86 7.97
C LYS A 61 2.96 -27.68 8.93
N VAL A 62 3.71 -26.60 8.69
CA VAL A 62 3.57 -25.33 9.42
C VAL A 62 3.28 -24.24 8.42
N ILE A 63 2.22 -23.48 8.65
CA ILE A 63 1.79 -22.40 7.76
C ILE A 63 1.86 -21.10 8.51
N LEU A 64 2.63 -20.16 7.99
CA LEU A 64 2.75 -18.81 8.54
C LEU A 64 1.90 -17.88 7.69
N SER A 65 0.72 -17.51 8.18
CA SER A 65 -0.25 -16.75 7.41
C SER A 65 -0.62 -15.40 8.01
N THR A 66 -1.04 -14.47 7.16
CA THR A 66 -1.79 -13.27 7.56
C THR A 66 -3.27 -13.64 7.81
N ASN A 67 -4.14 -12.63 7.93
CA ASN A 67 -5.59 -12.82 8.02
C ASN A 67 -6.23 -13.48 6.77
N ILE A 68 -5.46 -13.85 5.73
CA ILE A 68 -5.96 -14.66 4.62
C ILE A 68 -6.48 -16.01 5.11
N ALA A 69 -5.78 -16.65 6.05
CA ALA A 69 -6.21 -17.91 6.63
C ALA A 69 -7.40 -17.77 7.61
N GLU A 70 -7.73 -16.54 8.02
CA GLU A 70 -8.81 -16.24 8.97
C GLU A 70 -10.20 -16.44 8.37
N THR A 71 -10.39 -16.02 7.12
CA THR A 71 -11.70 -16.05 6.42
C THR A 71 -11.61 -16.80 5.08
N SER A 72 -10.68 -16.40 4.22
CA SER A 72 -10.78 -16.56 2.76
C SER A 72 -10.34 -17.91 2.21
N VAL A 73 -9.67 -18.76 2.99
CA VAL A 73 -9.19 -20.07 2.53
C VAL A 73 -9.41 -21.19 3.55
N THR A 74 -9.64 -22.38 3.04
CA THR A 74 -9.71 -23.62 3.83
C THR A 74 -8.50 -24.47 3.51
N ILE A 75 -7.68 -24.74 4.53
CA ILE A 75 -6.50 -25.59 4.38
C ILE A 75 -6.76 -26.85 5.20
N SER A 76 -6.69 -28.01 4.56
CA SER A 76 -6.92 -29.30 5.21
C SER A 76 -5.79 -29.69 6.15
N GLY A 77 -6.12 -30.49 7.17
CA GLY A 77 -5.18 -31.03 8.15
C GLY A 77 -4.73 -30.06 9.24
N ILE A 78 -5.40 -28.91 9.39
CA ILE A 78 -5.06 -27.93 10.44
C ILE A 78 -5.65 -28.36 11.77
N LYS A 79 -4.78 -28.79 12.68
CA LYS A 79 -5.15 -29.16 14.07
C LYS A 79 -4.64 -28.18 15.12
N TYR A 80 -3.67 -27.34 14.78
CA TYR A 80 -3.00 -26.46 15.72
C TYR A 80 -2.97 -25.04 15.16
N ILE A 81 -3.48 -24.08 15.94
CA ILE A 81 -3.41 -22.66 15.65
C ILE A 81 -2.54 -21.97 16.70
N ILE A 82 -1.66 -21.09 16.26
CA ILE A 82 -0.92 -20.17 17.12
C ILE A 82 -1.38 -18.76 16.75
N ASP A 83 -2.11 -18.12 17.65
CA ASP A 83 -2.69 -16.79 17.43
C ASP A 83 -1.92 -15.72 18.19
N SER A 84 -1.31 -14.79 17.44
CA SER A 84 -0.58 -13.65 18.00
C SER A 84 -1.49 -12.55 18.53
N GLY A 85 -2.78 -12.57 18.19
CA GLY A 85 -3.72 -11.52 18.58
C GLY A 85 -3.55 -10.22 17.80
N MET A 86 -2.80 -10.23 16.69
CA MET A 86 -2.47 -9.04 15.90
C MET A 86 -2.98 -9.12 14.46
N VAL A 87 -3.28 -7.97 13.88
CA VAL A 87 -3.65 -7.78 12.47
C VAL A 87 -3.10 -6.45 11.95
N LYS A 88 -2.81 -6.38 10.65
CA LYS A 88 -2.41 -5.13 9.99
C LYS A 88 -3.59 -4.60 9.19
N ASN A 89 -4.14 -3.47 9.61
CA ASN A 89 -5.31 -2.85 8.99
C ASN A 89 -4.99 -1.44 8.52
N ARG A 90 -5.66 -1.03 7.43
CA ARG A 90 -5.65 0.35 6.97
C ARG A 90 -6.55 1.17 7.92
N SER A 91 -6.03 2.29 8.39
CA SER A 91 -6.72 3.25 9.22
C SER A 91 -6.59 4.61 8.56
N HIS A 92 -7.70 5.29 8.37
CA HIS A 92 -7.75 6.66 7.87
C HIS A 92 -7.82 7.63 9.04
N HIS A 93 -7.04 8.71 8.97
CA HIS A 93 -7.10 9.80 9.92
C HIS A 93 -7.85 10.99 9.30
N PRO A 94 -9.08 11.29 9.75
CA PRO A 94 -9.96 12.26 9.08
C PRO A 94 -9.38 13.68 9.08
N GLY A 95 -8.77 14.10 10.19
CA GLY A 95 -8.16 15.42 10.28
C GLY A 95 -6.91 15.60 9.42
N THR A 96 -6.23 14.51 9.03
CA THR A 96 -4.99 14.57 8.24
C THR A 96 -5.19 14.15 6.79
N GLY A 97 -6.29 13.47 6.47
CA GLY A 97 -6.55 12.87 5.16
C GLY A 97 -5.62 11.69 4.82
N LEU A 98 -4.77 11.26 5.75
CA LEU A 98 -3.75 10.24 5.49
C LEU A 98 -4.24 8.84 5.84
N ASP A 99 -4.03 7.93 4.89
CA ASP A 99 -4.19 6.50 5.10
C ASP A 99 -2.90 5.93 5.69
N VAL A 100 -3.02 5.35 6.90
CA VAL A 100 -1.91 4.72 7.60
C VAL A 100 -2.18 3.23 7.73
N LEU A 101 -1.20 2.44 7.30
CA LEU A 101 -1.25 0.99 7.48
C LEU A 101 -0.61 0.64 8.84
N LYS A 102 -1.46 0.32 9.84
CA LYS A 102 -1.06 0.14 11.24
C LYS A 102 -1.27 -1.31 11.70
N VAL A 103 -0.38 -1.79 12.57
CA VAL A 103 -0.57 -3.06 13.30
C VAL A 103 -1.39 -2.80 14.55
N GLN A 104 -2.46 -3.57 14.75
CA GLN A 104 -3.39 -3.42 15.87
C GLN A 104 -3.84 -4.80 16.40
N ARG A 105 -4.45 -4.79 17.60
CA ARG A 105 -5.08 -5.98 18.17
C ARG A 105 -6.30 -6.41 17.36
N ILE A 106 -6.57 -7.71 17.33
CA ILE A 106 -7.77 -8.28 16.72
C ILE A 106 -8.99 -8.12 17.64
N SER A 107 -10.20 -8.35 17.10
CA SER A 107 -11.40 -8.51 17.92
C SER A 107 -11.54 -9.94 18.46
N GLN A 108 -12.40 -10.11 19.47
CA GLN A 108 -12.76 -11.43 20.00
C GLN A 108 -13.36 -12.32 18.90
N ALA A 109 -14.25 -11.77 18.07
CA ALA A 109 -14.82 -12.50 16.93
C ALA A 109 -13.74 -13.01 15.96
N GLN A 110 -12.71 -12.20 15.67
CA GLN A 110 -11.59 -12.63 14.82
C GLN A 110 -10.75 -13.73 15.49
N ALA A 111 -10.49 -13.61 16.80
CA ALA A 111 -9.80 -14.66 17.56
C ALA A 111 -10.57 -15.98 17.55
N TRP A 112 -11.90 -15.92 17.66
CA TRP A 112 -12.78 -17.09 17.55
C TRP A 112 -12.78 -17.68 16.14
N GLN A 113 -12.79 -16.86 15.09
CA GLN A 113 -12.65 -17.35 13.71
C GLN A 113 -11.31 -18.07 13.49
N ARG A 114 -10.21 -17.52 14.01
CA ARG A 114 -8.88 -18.17 13.98
C ARG A 114 -8.89 -19.51 14.71
N THR A 115 -9.48 -19.53 15.90
CA THR A 115 -9.64 -20.75 16.72
C THR A 115 -10.43 -21.82 15.95
N GLY A 116 -11.54 -21.43 15.30
CA GLY A 116 -12.40 -22.33 14.52
C GLY A 116 -11.71 -22.99 13.33
N ARG A 117 -10.56 -22.47 12.85
CA ARG A 117 -9.77 -23.12 11.78
C ARG A 117 -9.14 -24.44 12.22
N ALA A 118 -8.86 -24.63 13.51
CA ALA A 118 -8.32 -25.88 14.05
C ALA A 118 -9.36 -27.00 14.18
N GLY A 119 -10.65 -26.66 14.22
CA GLY A 119 -11.75 -27.58 14.53
C GLY A 119 -12.56 -28.06 13.34
N ARG A 120 -12.08 -27.89 12.10
CA ARG A 120 -12.87 -28.16 10.89
C ARG A 120 -12.98 -29.63 10.52
N GLU A 121 -11.89 -30.38 10.67
CA GLU A 121 -11.83 -31.80 10.26
C GLU A 121 -11.74 -32.74 11.46
N SER A 122 -11.19 -32.27 12.59
CA SER A 122 -11.01 -33.04 13.82
C SER A 122 -10.84 -32.11 15.02
N PRO A 123 -10.96 -32.60 16.26
CA PRO A 123 -10.57 -31.84 17.45
C PRO A 123 -9.15 -31.27 17.31
N GLY A 124 -8.98 -30.02 17.72
CA GLY A 124 -7.73 -29.28 17.57
C GLY A 124 -7.49 -28.32 18.72
N PHE A 125 -6.31 -27.70 18.73
CA PHE A 125 -5.86 -26.80 19.78
C PHE A 125 -5.56 -25.41 19.22
N CYS A 126 -5.90 -24.39 20.00
CA CYS A 126 -5.54 -22.99 19.70
C CYS A 126 -4.72 -22.43 20.85
N TYR A 127 -3.47 -22.08 20.56
CA TYR A 127 -2.55 -21.43 21.48
C TYR A 127 -2.57 -19.92 21.22
N ARG A 128 -3.03 -19.14 22.20
CA ARG A 128 -3.03 -17.68 22.14
C ARG A 128 -1.78 -17.16 22.85
N THR A 129 -1.06 -16.23 22.23
CA THR A 129 0.14 -15.62 22.84
C THR A 129 -0.20 -14.39 23.69
N TYR A 130 -1.41 -14.36 24.26
CA TYR A 130 -1.95 -13.28 25.06
C TYR A 130 -2.80 -13.89 26.18
N THR A 131 -2.91 -13.17 27.30
CA THR A 131 -3.62 -13.65 28.50
C THR A 131 -5.14 -13.61 28.31
N ASN A 132 -5.87 -14.31 29.17
CA ASN A 132 -7.33 -14.22 29.21
C ASN A 132 -7.78 -12.77 29.51
N GLN A 133 -7.11 -12.08 30.42
CA GLN A 133 -7.39 -10.68 30.73
C GLN A 133 -7.22 -9.76 29.51
N GLU A 134 -6.15 -9.97 28.72
CA GLU A 134 -5.98 -9.24 27.46
C GLU A 134 -7.09 -9.58 26.46
N PHE A 135 -7.47 -10.84 26.32
CA PHE A 135 -8.56 -11.26 25.44
C PHE A 135 -9.89 -10.61 25.81
N ASP A 136 -10.20 -10.56 27.11
CA ASP A 136 -11.42 -9.93 27.63
C ASP A 136 -11.43 -8.41 27.37
N SER A 137 -10.25 -7.79 27.31
CA SER A 137 -10.11 -6.37 26.94
C SER A 137 -10.27 -6.10 25.43
N PHE A 138 -10.26 -7.12 24.56
CA PHE A 138 -10.42 -6.94 23.13
C PHE A 138 -11.86 -6.52 22.79
N ARG A 139 -12.03 -5.77 21.70
CA ARG A 139 -13.36 -5.45 21.16
C ARG A 139 -14.07 -6.74 20.77
N LYS A 140 -15.38 -6.83 21.01
CA LYS A 140 -16.17 -8.02 20.63
C LYS A 140 -16.14 -8.27 19.12
N ASN A 141 -16.45 -7.25 18.34
CA ASN A 141 -16.53 -7.30 16.88
C ASN A 141 -15.46 -6.42 16.22
N PRO A 142 -15.02 -6.76 14.99
CA PRO A 142 -14.16 -5.85 14.22
C PRO A 142 -14.95 -4.57 13.87
N ILE A 143 -14.27 -3.42 13.92
CA ILE A 143 -14.85 -2.16 13.42
C ILE A 143 -15.12 -2.33 11.92
N PRO A 144 -16.30 -2.00 11.38
CA PRO A 144 -16.60 -2.03 9.94
C PRO A 144 -15.63 -1.20 9.09
N GLU A 145 -15.49 -1.53 7.80
CA GLU A 145 -14.54 -0.84 6.91
C GLU A 145 -14.93 0.61 6.65
N ILE A 146 -16.23 0.85 6.47
CA ILE A 146 -16.79 2.18 6.25
C ILE A 146 -16.49 3.15 7.41
N GLN A 147 -16.27 2.65 8.63
CA GLN A 147 -15.98 3.48 9.80
C GLN A 147 -14.50 3.78 10.01
N ARG A 148 -13.60 3.21 9.20
CA ARG A 148 -12.15 3.28 9.44
C ARG A 148 -11.30 3.60 8.20
N CYS A 149 -11.89 3.57 7.00
CA CYS A 149 -11.18 3.81 5.74
C CYS A 149 -11.53 5.18 5.13
N ASN A 150 -10.73 5.63 4.17
CA ASN A 150 -11.01 6.82 3.39
C ASN A 150 -12.31 6.63 2.57
N LEU A 151 -13.25 7.56 2.72
CA LEU A 151 -14.55 7.50 2.06
C LEU A 151 -14.62 8.26 0.73
N THR A 152 -13.54 8.91 0.30
CA THR A 152 -13.53 9.77 -0.91
C THR A 152 -14.06 9.04 -2.15
N SER A 153 -13.65 7.78 -2.38
CA SER A 153 -14.18 6.98 -3.50
C SER A 153 -15.66 6.64 -3.34
N VAL A 154 -16.11 6.31 -2.13
CA VAL A 154 -17.51 5.96 -1.83
C VAL A 154 -18.40 7.19 -2.02
N VAL A 155 -17.99 8.34 -1.48
CA VAL A 155 -18.67 9.62 -1.63
C VAL A 155 -18.78 10.01 -3.10
N LEU A 156 -17.70 9.87 -3.89
CA LEU A 156 -17.73 10.15 -5.33
C LEU A 156 -18.77 9.27 -6.06
N GLN A 157 -18.84 7.98 -5.70
CA GLN A 157 -19.82 7.06 -6.28
C GLN A 157 -21.26 7.42 -5.88
N LEU A 158 -21.53 7.73 -4.61
CA LEU A 158 -22.86 8.15 -4.15
C LEU A 158 -23.33 9.42 -4.89
N LEU A 159 -22.44 10.41 -5.04
CA LEU A 159 -22.74 11.64 -5.78
C LEU A 159 -22.99 11.36 -7.27
N THR A 160 -22.30 10.37 -7.85
CA THR A 160 -22.54 9.94 -9.24
C THR A 160 -23.92 9.32 -9.42
N LEU A 161 -24.43 8.64 -8.39
CA LEU A 161 -25.78 8.09 -8.34
C LEU A 161 -26.85 9.15 -7.99
N GLY A 162 -26.47 10.40 -7.71
CA GLY A 162 -27.39 11.46 -7.28
C GLY A 162 -27.85 11.32 -5.83
N ILE A 163 -27.13 10.54 -5.02
CA ILE A 163 -27.46 10.28 -3.62
C ILE A 163 -26.64 11.21 -2.73
N ASN A 164 -27.30 11.87 -1.76
CA ASN A 164 -26.61 12.69 -0.77
C ASN A 164 -25.87 11.78 0.25
N PRO A 165 -24.53 11.85 0.34
CA PRO A 165 -23.73 11.01 1.24
C PRO A 165 -24.06 11.23 2.72
N SER A 166 -24.43 12.45 3.11
CA SER A 166 -24.70 12.81 4.51
C SER A 166 -26.02 12.26 5.03
N SER A 167 -26.99 12.02 4.13
CA SER A 167 -28.31 11.46 4.49
C SER A 167 -28.47 10.00 4.11
N PHE A 168 -27.44 9.37 3.54
CA PHE A 168 -27.52 7.97 3.10
C PHE A 168 -27.57 7.03 4.30
N ASP A 169 -28.50 6.07 4.26
CA ASP A 169 -28.71 5.14 5.36
C ASP A 169 -27.78 3.92 5.25
N PHE A 170 -26.53 4.12 5.68
CA PHE A 170 -25.56 3.02 5.80
C PHE A 170 -25.98 2.03 6.90
N MET A 171 -25.77 0.72 6.65
CA MET A 171 -25.95 -0.34 7.64
C MET A 171 -25.17 -0.05 8.93
N ASP A 172 -23.88 0.28 8.79
CA ASP A 172 -23.04 0.83 9.84
C ASP A 172 -22.64 2.25 9.46
N LYS A 173 -23.14 3.26 10.18
CA LYS A 173 -22.91 4.66 9.82
C LYS A 173 -21.43 5.04 10.03
N PRO A 174 -20.76 5.61 9.01
CA PRO A 174 -19.45 6.20 9.20
C PRO A 174 -19.54 7.43 10.13
N PRO A 175 -18.44 7.79 10.82
CA PRO A 175 -18.38 9.07 11.51
C PRO A 175 -18.59 10.24 10.54
N VAL A 176 -19.37 11.24 10.96
CA VAL A 176 -19.70 12.41 10.13
C VAL A 176 -18.43 13.11 9.61
N GLU A 177 -17.41 13.22 10.45
CA GLU A 177 -16.09 13.78 10.12
C GLU A 177 -15.42 13.10 8.91
N TYR A 178 -15.65 11.80 8.70
CA TYR A 178 -15.07 11.05 7.58
C TYR A 178 -15.81 11.35 6.27
N VAL A 179 -17.12 11.55 6.35
CA VAL A 179 -17.95 11.95 5.19
C VAL A 179 -17.63 13.38 4.80
N ASP A 180 -17.60 14.29 5.77
CA ASP A 180 -17.25 15.70 5.56
C ASP A 180 -15.82 15.86 5.01
N GLY A 181 -14.86 15.11 5.59
CA GLY A 181 -13.48 15.08 5.11
C GLY A 181 -13.36 14.58 3.66
N ALA A 182 -14.13 13.56 3.29
CA ALA A 182 -14.19 13.06 1.92
C ALA A 182 -14.82 14.08 0.94
N ILE A 183 -15.88 14.78 1.34
CA ILE A 183 -16.50 15.85 0.54
C ILE A 183 -15.50 17.00 0.33
N GLU A 184 -14.82 17.45 1.39
CA GLU A 184 -13.79 18.49 1.31
C GLU A 184 -12.62 18.04 0.42
N GLN A 185 -12.18 16.79 0.53
CA GLN A 185 -11.14 16.24 -0.34
C GLN A 185 -11.56 16.24 -1.81
N LEU A 186 -12.82 15.86 -2.13
CA LEU A 186 -13.35 15.94 -3.49
C LEU A 186 -13.41 17.37 -4.02
N LYS A 187 -13.76 18.34 -3.17
CA LYS A 187 -13.73 19.76 -3.54
C LYS A 187 -12.32 20.21 -3.89
N GLN A 188 -11.33 19.87 -3.06
CA GLN A 188 -9.93 20.22 -3.30
C GLN A 188 -9.34 19.56 -4.55
N LEU A 189 -9.84 18.38 -4.94
CA LEU A 189 -9.50 17.73 -6.22
C LEU A 189 -10.21 18.36 -7.43
N GLY A 190 -11.17 19.26 -7.21
CA GLY A 190 -12.02 19.87 -8.23
C GLY A 190 -13.10 18.92 -8.76
N ALA A 191 -13.44 17.87 -8.01
CA ALA A 191 -14.47 16.91 -8.39
C ALA A 191 -15.90 17.42 -8.11
N ILE A 192 -16.05 18.34 -7.15
CA ILE A 192 -17.32 18.99 -6.81
C ILE A 192 -17.17 20.50 -6.73
N GLU A 193 -18.27 21.23 -6.96
CA GLU A 193 -18.29 22.70 -6.95
C GLU A 193 -18.27 23.29 -5.53
N SER A 194 -19.05 22.71 -4.62
CA SER A 194 -19.22 23.22 -3.26
C SER A 194 -19.43 22.08 -2.28
N THR A 195 -18.96 22.26 -1.04
CA THR A 195 -19.19 21.33 0.06
C THR A 195 -20.62 21.41 0.62
N ALA A 196 -21.26 22.59 0.56
CA ALA A 196 -22.62 22.78 1.07
C ALA A 196 -23.68 22.10 0.18
N SER A 197 -23.43 22.05 -1.13
CA SER A 197 -24.27 21.36 -2.11
C SER A 197 -23.36 20.60 -3.08
N PRO A 198 -22.94 19.37 -2.74
CA PRO A 198 -21.96 18.62 -3.52
C PRO A 198 -22.56 18.19 -4.86
N LYS A 199 -22.31 18.99 -5.90
CA LYS A 199 -22.62 18.67 -7.29
C LYS A 199 -21.34 18.35 -8.04
N LEU A 200 -21.35 17.27 -8.83
CA LEU A 200 -20.19 16.82 -9.59
C LEU A 200 -19.88 17.78 -10.74
N THR A 201 -18.62 18.21 -10.80
CA THR A 201 -18.07 18.93 -11.94
C THR A 201 -17.87 17.99 -13.14
N ALA A 202 -17.54 18.53 -14.32
CA ALA A 202 -17.12 17.71 -15.46
C ALA A 202 -15.91 16.82 -15.11
N THR A 203 -14.96 17.35 -14.33
CA THR A 203 -13.80 16.59 -13.84
C THR A 203 -14.24 15.49 -12.88
N GLY A 204 -15.15 15.76 -11.93
CA GLY A 204 -15.67 14.75 -11.01
C GLY A 204 -16.39 13.60 -11.72
N LYS A 205 -17.23 13.92 -12.70
CA LYS A 205 -17.91 12.91 -13.55
C LYS A 205 -16.91 12.03 -14.30
N LEU A 206 -15.82 12.63 -14.79
CA LEU A 206 -14.75 11.91 -15.47
C LEU A 206 -13.93 11.05 -14.50
N MET A 207 -13.61 11.57 -13.30
CA MET A 207 -12.90 10.83 -12.25
C MET A 207 -13.65 9.56 -11.85
N ALA A 208 -14.98 9.62 -11.77
CA ALA A 208 -15.84 8.48 -11.42
C ALA A 208 -15.81 7.34 -12.46
N GLN A 209 -15.34 7.60 -13.68
CA GLN A 209 -15.22 6.57 -14.73
C GLN A 209 -13.99 5.68 -14.59
N PHE A 210 -13.01 6.10 -13.78
CA PHE A 210 -11.81 5.32 -13.53
C PHE A 210 -11.99 4.49 -12.24
N PRO A 211 -11.70 3.18 -12.25
CA PRO A 211 -11.83 2.31 -11.08
C PRO A 211 -10.63 2.48 -10.13
N LEU A 212 -10.35 3.72 -9.74
CA LEU A 212 -9.19 4.12 -8.95
C LEU A 212 -9.60 5.03 -7.80
N ASP A 213 -8.69 5.22 -6.85
CA ASP A 213 -8.80 6.32 -5.88
C ASP A 213 -8.87 7.66 -6.64
N PRO A 214 -9.78 8.57 -6.26
CA PRO A 214 -9.95 9.88 -6.89
C PRO A 214 -8.64 10.64 -7.11
N ARG A 215 -7.66 10.51 -6.21
CA ARG A 215 -6.34 11.14 -6.38
C ARG A 215 -5.64 10.67 -7.66
N TYR A 216 -5.63 9.37 -7.95
CA TYR A 216 -5.01 8.85 -9.16
C TYR A 216 -5.83 9.16 -10.41
N SER A 217 -7.15 9.12 -10.32
CA SER A 217 -8.02 9.55 -11.43
C SER A 217 -7.74 11.01 -11.81
N LYS A 218 -7.58 11.89 -10.81
CA LYS A 218 -7.21 13.29 -11.03
C LYS A 218 -5.86 13.42 -11.73
N ILE A 219 -4.84 12.69 -11.28
CA ILE A 219 -3.50 12.71 -11.89
C ILE A 219 -3.57 12.29 -13.36
N ILE A 220 -4.28 11.19 -13.68
CA ILE A 220 -4.44 10.71 -15.07
C ILE A 220 -5.12 11.79 -15.94
N ILE A 221 -6.18 12.40 -15.45
CA ILE A 221 -6.93 13.44 -16.19
C ILE A 221 -6.06 14.69 -16.43
N SER A 222 -5.28 15.09 -15.43
CA SER A 222 -4.38 16.25 -15.51
C SER A 222 -3.10 15.98 -16.29
N ALA A 223 -2.73 14.72 -16.54
CA ALA A 223 -1.47 14.37 -17.20
C ALA A 223 -1.36 14.90 -18.64
N LYS A 224 -2.49 15.18 -19.30
CA LYS A 224 -2.51 15.81 -20.63
C LYS A 224 -1.92 17.22 -20.60
N ASP A 225 -2.11 17.97 -19.52
CA ASP A 225 -1.67 19.35 -19.38
C ASP A 225 -0.14 19.42 -19.15
N TYR A 226 0.46 18.29 -18.77
CA TYR A 226 1.91 18.11 -18.55
C TYR A 226 2.57 17.24 -19.64
N ASN A 227 1.84 16.88 -20.69
CA ASN A 227 2.34 16.01 -21.77
C ASN A 227 2.95 14.68 -21.28
N CYS A 228 2.44 14.06 -20.22
CA CYS A 228 3.05 12.87 -19.60
C CYS A 228 2.06 11.72 -19.33
N VAL A 229 1.00 11.62 -20.14
CA VAL A 229 -0.06 10.62 -19.95
C VAL A 229 0.49 9.19 -19.94
N GLN A 230 1.38 8.85 -20.87
CA GLN A 230 1.94 7.48 -20.94
C GLN A 230 2.75 7.11 -19.68
N GLU A 231 3.53 8.04 -19.15
CA GLU A 231 4.32 7.88 -17.94
C GLU A 231 3.44 7.71 -16.71
N ILE A 232 2.42 8.57 -16.58
CA ILE A 232 1.47 8.54 -15.47
C ILE A 232 0.67 7.25 -15.46
N LEU A 233 0.14 6.80 -16.61
CA LEU A 233 -0.57 5.53 -16.72
C LEU A 233 0.31 4.36 -16.25
N THR A 234 1.59 4.42 -16.59
CA THR A 234 2.57 3.41 -16.18
C THR A 234 2.81 3.43 -14.67
N ILE A 235 3.03 4.62 -14.08
CA ILE A 235 3.24 4.78 -12.64
C ILE A 235 2.02 4.32 -11.86
N VAL A 236 0.81 4.77 -12.22
CA VAL A 236 -0.43 4.39 -11.54
C VAL A 236 -0.67 2.89 -11.63
N ALA A 237 -0.41 2.27 -12.78
CA ALA A 237 -0.53 0.82 -12.94
C ALA A 237 0.47 0.05 -12.06
N MET A 238 1.71 0.54 -11.94
CA MET A 238 2.74 -0.05 -11.08
C MET A 238 2.42 0.12 -9.58
N LEU A 239 1.74 1.20 -9.20
CA LEU A 239 1.28 1.45 -7.82
C LEU A 239 0.01 0.68 -7.44
N SER A 240 -0.82 0.30 -8.42
CA SER A 240 -2.08 -0.43 -8.21
C SER A 240 -1.88 -1.90 -7.80
N GLY A 241 -0.70 -2.44 -8.08
CA GLY A 241 -0.31 -3.80 -7.70
C GLY A 241 0.52 -3.85 -6.43
N GLU A 242 0.93 -5.07 -6.08
CA GLU A 242 1.91 -5.25 -5.01
C GLU A 242 3.34 -4.96 -5.52
N SER A 243 4.26 -4.78 -4.58
CA SER A 243 5.67 -4.46 -4.88
C SER A 243 6.25 -5.36 -5.97
N VAL A 244 6.85 -4.73 -6.99
CA VAL A 244 7.58 -5.44 -8.05
C VAL A 244 8.96 -5.90 -7.61
N PHE A 245 9.53 -5.32 -6.56
CA PHE A 245 10.84 -5.69 -6.04
C PHE A 245 10.80 -7.02 -5.27
N VAL A 246 11.79 -7.87 -5.52
CA VAL A 246 12.04 -9.11 -4.78
C VAL A 246 13.37 -8.97 -4.07
N ASN A 247 13.38 -8.96 -2.73
CA ASN A 247 14.60 -8.80 -1.94
C ASN A 247 14.82 -10.00 -1.01
N PRO A 248 15.35 -11.13 -1.51
CA PRO A 248 15.60 -12.31 -0.69
C PRO A 248 16.70 -11.99 0.35
N PRO A 249 16.52 -12.32 1.64
CA PRO A 249 17.52 -12.01 2.67
C PRO A 249 18.93 -12.54 2.33
N ALA A 250 19.03 -13.75 1.80
CA ALA A 250 20.31 -14.39 1.44
C ALA A 250 20.98 -13.80 0.18
N LYS A 251 20.26 -13.03 -0.65
CA LYS A 251 20.77 -12.46 -1.90
C LYS A 251 20.56 -10.95 -1.97
N ARG A 252 20.47 -10.30 -0.80
CA ARG A 252 20.07 -8.89 -0.69
C ARG A 252 21.01 -7.95 -1.45
N GLU A 253 22.32 -8.12 -1.29
CA GLU A 253 23.32 -7.29 -1.97
C GLU A 253 23.27 -7.45 -3.49
N LYS A 254 23.15 -8.70 -3.97
CA LYS A 254 22.99 -8.99 -5.40
C LYS A 254 21.70 -8.40 -5.97
N ALA A 255 20.60 -8.45 -5.21
CA ALA A 255 19.33 -7.86 -5.60
C ALA A 255 19.44 -6.34 -5.75
N VAL A 256 20.03 -5.67 -4.76
CA VAL A 256 20.25 -4.22 -4.81
C VAL A 256 21.16 -3.84 -5.98
N ALA A 257 22.29 -4.55 -6.18
CA ALA A 257 23.19 -4.29 -7.29
C ALA A 257 22.51 -4.43 -8.66
N ALA A 258 21.68 -5.47 -8.84
CA ALA A 258 20.92 -5.66 -10.08
C ALA A 258 19.84 -4.59 -10.29
N GLN A 259 19.23 -4.10 -9.21
CA GLN A 259 18.16 -3.09 -9.23
C GLN A 259 18.70 -1.65 -9.38
N ASN A 260 19.94 -1.38 -8.95
CA ASN A 260 20.55 -0.05 -8.97
C ASN A 260 20.50 0.63 -10.34
N LYS A 261 20.59 -0.14 -11.44
CA LYS A 261 20.53 0.41 -12.81
C LYS A 261 19.19 1.04 -13.17
N PHE A 262 18.12 0.78 -12.41
CA PHE A 262 16.81 1.38 -12.62
C PHE A 262 16.56 2.58 -11.71
N TYR A 263 17.37 2.74 -10.66
CA TYR A 263 17.17 3.77 -9.65
C TYR A 263 17.29 5.15 -10.26
N SER A 264 16.33 5.99 -9.94
CA SER A 264 16.33 7.39 -10.33
C SER A 264 16.57 8.27 -9.11
N THR A 265 17.46 9.24 -9.25
CA THR A 265 17.67 10.30 -8.26
C THR A 265 16.40 11.14 -8.05
N ALA A 266 15.48 11.16 -9.02
CA ALA A 266 14.19 11.85 -8.93
C ALA A 266 13.17 11.12 -8.02
N GLY A 267 13.44 9.86 -7.65
CA GLY A 267 12.68 9.10 -6.66
C GLY A 267 12.12 7.75 -7.14
N ASP A 268 11.33 7.13 -6.27
CA ASP A 268 10.75 5.80 -6.43
C ASP A 268 9.71 5.75 -7.57
N HIS A 269 8.88 6.79 -7.77
CA HIS A 269 7.90 6.78 -8.87
C HIS A 269 8.58 6.69 -10.23
N ILE A 270 9.66 7.45 -10.41
CA ILE A 270 10.47 7.41 -11.64
C ILE A 270 11.24 6.09 -11.74
N THR A 271 11.70 5.54 -10.61
CA THR A 271 12.31 4.19 -10.58
C THR A 271 11.32 3.12 -11.07
N LEU A 272 10.05 3.17 -10.65
CA LEU A 272 9.01 2.24 -11.15
C LEU A 272 8.76 2.41 -12.65
N LEU A 273 8.74 3.66 -13.14
CA LEU A 273 8.62 3.96 -14.56
C LEU A 273 9.80 3.35 -15.36
N ASN A 274 11.03 3.53 -14.88
CA ASN A 274 12.23 2.98 -15.51
C ASN A 274 12.20 1.45 -15.59
N ILE A 275 11.78 0.79 -14.49
CA ILE A 275 11.61 -0.67 -14.46
C ILE A 275 10.63 -1.11 -15.55
N TYR A 276 9.46 -0.46 -15.64
CA TYR A 276 8.45 -0.84 -16.61
C TYR A 276 8.90 -0.60 -18.06
N ARG A 277 9.56 0.53 -18.34
CA ARG A 277 10.13 0.83 -19.67
C ARG A 277 11.09 -0.25 -20.12
N ASN A 278 12.03 -0.64 -19.24
CA ASN A 278 12.97 -1.72 -19.54
C ASN A 278 12.27 -3.07 -19.71
N TYR A 279 11.32 -3.39 -18.83
CA TYR A 279 10.53 -4.62 -18.91
C TYR A 279 9.78 -4.76 -20.23
N ASN A 280 9.23 -3.66 -20.75
CA ASN A 280 8.45 -3.67 -21.98
C ASN A 280 9.31 -3.93 -23.23
N ASN A 281 10.57 -3.51 -23.20
CA ASN A 281 11.50 -3.62 -24.34
C ASN A 281 12.23 -4.97 -24.41
N VAL A 282 11.94 -5.92 -23.51
CA VAL A 282 12.62 -7.21 -23.44
C VAL A 282 11.72 -8.34 -23.95
N ALA A 283 12.26 -9.19 -24.83
CA ALA A 283 11.56 -10.37 -25.33
C ALA A 283 11.37 -11.45 -24.25
N GLN A 284 12.46 -11.84 -23.57
CA GLN A 284 12.44 -12.88 -22.53
C GLN A 284 12.11 -12.32 -21.15
N LYS A 285 10.87 -11.82 -21.00
CA LYS A 285 10.37 -11.12 -19.80
C LYS A 285 10.55 -11.88 -18.49
N LYS A 286 10.34 -13.21 -18.48
CA LYS A 286 10.46 -14.02 -17.26
C LYS A 286 11.91 -14.12 -16.77
N ILE A 287 12.85 -14.40 -17.68
CA ILE A 287 14.28 -14.51 -17.38
C ILE A 287 14.81 -13.17 -16.89
N TRP A 288 14.49 -12.08 -17.61
CA TRP A 288 14.87 -10.74 -17.23
C TRP A 288 14.35 -10.34 -15.84
N CYS A 289 13.12 -10.71 -15.49
CA CYS A 289 12.61 -10.47 -14.14
C CYS A 289 13.41 -11.23 -13.07
N GLN A 290 13.81 -12.48 -13.34
CA GLN A 290 14.61 -13.27 -12.40
C GLN A 290 16.00 -12.66 -12.19
N ASP A 291 16.68 -12.29 -13.27
CA ASP A 291 18.03 -11.71 -13.22
C ASP A 291 18.06 -10.35 -12.50
N ASN A 292 16.97 -9.59 -12.59
CA ASN A 292 16.84 -8.28 -11.98
C ASN A 292 16.15 -8.30 -10.61
N PHE A 293 15.85 -9.48 -10.08
CA PHE A 293 15.14 -9.64 -8.80
C PHE A 293 13.80 -8.87 -8.77
N LEU A 294 13.01 -9.05 -9.82
CA LEU A 294 11.70 -8.46 -10.02
C LEU A 294 10.61 -9.53 -10.10
N ASN A 295 9.41 -9.20 -9.63
CA ASN A 295 8.27 -10.09 -9.68
C ASN A 295 7.57 -10.00 -11.04
N SER A 296 7.82 -11.01 -11.88
CA SER A 296 7.26 -11.09 -13.24
C SER A 296 5.73 -11.00 -13.27
N ARG A 297 5.03 -11.56 -12.28
CA ARG A 297 3.57 -11.48 -12.25
C ARG A 297 3.08 -10.08 -11.94
N ASN A 298 3.69 -9.41 -10.97
CA ASN A 298 3.26 -8.06 -10.59
C ASN A 298 3.48 -7.08 -11.76
N LEU A 299 4.55 -7.28 -12.53
CA LEU A 299 4.78 -6.55 -13.79
C LEU A 299 3.73 -6.89 -14.86
N GLN A 300 3.36 -8.16 -15.04
CA GLN A 300 2.28 -8.55 -15.95
C GLN A 300 0.92 -7.97 -15.53
N TYR A 301 0.63 -7.95 -14.23
CA TYR A 301 -0.56 -7.32 -13.68
C TYR A 301 -0.56 -5.82 -13.97
N ALA A 302 0.55 -5.13 -13.72
CA ALA A 302 0.71 -3.72 -14.05
C ALA A 302 0.51 -3.47 -15.56
N SER A 303 1.03 -4.33 -16.45
CA SER A 303 0.76 -4.21 -17.89
C SER A 303 -0.73 -4.31 -18.22
N LYS A 304 -1.46 -5.25 -17.61
CA LYS A 304 -2.92 -5.38 -17.80
C LYS A 304 -3.67 -4.14 -17.32
N VAL A 305 -3.36 -3.65 -16.12
CA VAL A 305 -3.97 -2.44 -15.56
C VAL A 305 -3.67 -1.24 -16.46
N ARG A 306 -2.43 -1.09 -16.93
CA ARG A 306 -2.04 -0.01 -17.84
C ARG A 306 -2.84 -0.04 -19.14
N THR A 307 -3.06 -1.22 -19.73
CA THR A 307 -3.89 -1.37 -20.93
C THR A 307 -5.32 -0.92 -20.66
N GLN A 308 -5.94 -1.39 -19.57
CA GLN A 308 -7.30 -0.98 -19.19
C GLN A 308 -7.42 0.53 -18.99
N LEU A 309 -6.43 1.15 -18.31
CA LEU A 309 -6.43 2.60 -18.12
C LEU A 309 -6.22 3.36 -19.44
N SER A 310 -5.42 2.82 -20.36
CA SER A 310 -5.24 3.38 -21.71
C SER A 310 -6.54 3.39 -22.50
N GLU A 311 -7.28 2.27 -22.48
CA GLU A 311 -8.59 2.13 -23.14
C GLU A 311 -9.62 3.11 -22.54
N LEU A 312 -9.59 3.33 -21.22
CA LEU A 312 -10.45 4.33 -20.56
C LEU A 312 -10.07 5.75 -21.00
N CYS A 313 -8.78 6.07 -21.07
CA CYS A 313 -8.32 7.37 -21.57
C CYS A 313 -8.79 7.62 -23.01
N GLU A 314 -8.69 6.64 -23.90
CA GLU A 314 -9.20 6.74 -25.27
C GLU A 314 -10.71 6.95 -25.31
N ARG A 315 -11.47 6.14 -24.56
CA ARG A 315 -12.93 6.24 -24.45
C ARG A 315 -13.39 7.63 -24.01
N TYR A 316 -12.70 8.21 -23.03
CA TYR A 316 -13.04 9.51 -22.47
C TYR A 316 -12.21 10.68 -23.04
N LYS A 317 -11.56 10.48 -24.19
CA LYS A 317 -10.86 11.52 -24.97
C LYS A 317 -9.75 12.23 -24.18
N VAL A 318 -9.03 11.51 -23.32
CA VAL A 318 -7.78 11.98 -22.72
C VAL A 318 -6.65 11.68 -23.72
N PRO A 319 -6.03 12.71 -24.35
CA PRO A 319 -5.08 12.50 -25.43
C PRO A 319 -3.78 11.88 -24.92
N MET A 320 -3.31 10.84 -25.60
CA MET A 320 -2.03 10.22 -25.28
C MET A 320 -0.88 11.18 -25.57
N SER A 321 0.03 11.33 -24.61
CA SER A 321 1.22 12.19 -24.69
C SER A 321 2.36 11.56 -23.90
N THR A 322 3.60 11.93 -24.25
CA THR A 322 4.82 11.48 -23.56
C THR A 322 5.79 12.63 -23.39
N CYS A 323 6.42 12.70 -22.21
CA CYS A 323 7.48 13.66 -21.89
C CYS A 323 8.88 13.06 -22.10
N GLY A 324 8.97 11.88 -22.72
CA GLY A 324 10.25 11.21 -22.98
C GLY A 324 11.02 10.91 -21.70
N GLN A 325 12.27 11.37 -21.61
CA GLN A 325 13.11 11.16 -20.43
C GLN A 325 12.98 12.27 -19.37
N ASP A 326 12.23 13.33 -19.67
CA ASP A 326 12.03 14.40 -18.68
C ASP A 326 11.14 13.89 -17.54
N THR A 327 11.65 14.04 -16.32
CA THR A 327 10.98 13.59 -15.10
C THR A 327 10.20 14.71 -14.43
N GLU A 328 10.44 15.97 -14.77
CA GLU A 328 9.79 17.12 -14.14
C GLU A 328 8.28 17.18 -14.44
N PRO A 329 7.81 17.02 -15.69
CA PRO A 329 6.38 17.04 -15.99
C PRO A 329 5.61 15.95 -15.24
N VAL A 330 6.20 14.75 -15.13
CA VAL A 330 5.65 13.64 -14.36
C VAL A 330 5.50 14.02 -12.88
N ARG A 331 6.54 14.61 -12.28
CA ARG A 331 6.54 14.98 -10.86
C ARG A 331 5.58 16.12 -10.55
N LYS A 332 5.49 17.12 -11.43
CA LYS A 332 4.46 18.18 -11.36
C LYS A 332 3.05 17.59 -11.49
N CYS A 333 2.84 16.69 -12.44
CA CYS A 333 1.55 16.02 -12.61
C CYS A 333 1.13 15.22 -11.36
N LEU A 334 2.05 14.49 -10.72
CA LEU A 334 1.76 13.76 -9.48
C LEU A 334 1.22 14.68 -8.36
N ILE A 335 1.70 15.92 -8.27
CA ILE A 335 1.22 16.90 -7.27
C ILE A 335 -0.28 17.17 -7.43
N THR A 336 -0.83 17.16 -8.65
CA THR A 336 -2.25 17.50 -8.90
C THR A 336 -3.26 16.62 -8.14
N GLY A 337 -2.89 15.37 -7.82
CA GLY A 337 -3.73 14.49 -6.98
C GLY A 337 -3.10 14.11 -5.63
N LEU A 338 -1.78 14.24 -5.48
CA LEU A 338 -1.06 13.87 -4.25
C LEU A 338 -0.52 15.07 -3.46
N PHE A 339 -1.04 16.29 -3.68
CA PHE A 339 -0.63 17.51 -2.96
C PHE A 339 -0.80 17.42 -1.43
N MET A 340 -1.74 16.59 -0.94
CA MET A 340 -1.89 16.32 0.49
C MET A 340 -0.77 15.44 1.05
N ASN A 341 -0.09 14.69 0.17
CA ASN A 341 0.94 13.73 0.50
C ASN A 341 2.34 14.33 0.27
N VAL A 342 2.61 15.48 0.89
CA VAL A 342 3.91 16.15 0.84
C VAL A 342 4.53 16.19 2.24
N ALA A 343 5.84 15.98 2.32
CA ALA A 343 6.62 16.12 3.54
C ALA A 343 7.88 16.96 3.28
N GLU A 344 8.24 17.77 4.28
CA GLU A 344 9.41 18.65 4.26
C GLU A 344 10.41 18.23 5.34
N LEU A 345 11.69 18.44 5.08
CA LEU A 345 12.76 18.27 6.06
C LEU A 345 12.89 19.54 6.90
N GLN A 346 12.61 19.44 8.19
CA GLN A 346 12.75 20.57 9.12
C GLN A 346 14.16 20.70 9.69
N ARG A 347 14.44 21.85 10.33
CA ARG A 347 15.73 22.20 10.98
C ARG A 347 16.25 21.15 11.95
N GLU A 348 15.35 20.48 12.65
CA GLU A 348 15.69 19.37 13.57
C GLU A 348 16.11 18.07 12.85
N LYS A 349 16.31 18.09 11.54
CA LYS A 349 16.62 16.91 10.70
C LYS A 349 15.54 15.82 10.76
N LYS A 350 14.29 16.22 11.02
CA LYS A 350 13.11 15.35 11.00
C LYS A 350 12.23 15.73 9.82
N TYR A 351 11.63 14.74 9.17
CA TYR A 351 10.61 15.01 8.16
C TYR A 351 9.27 15.24 8.85
N VAL A 352 8.53 16.23 8.35
CA VAL A 352 7.20 16.56 8.82
C VAL A 352 6.28 16.68 7.62
N THR A 353 5.10 16.07 7.67
CA THR A 353 4.09 16.18 6.62
C THR A 353 3.51 17.60 6.60
N VAL A 354 3.27 18.13 5.41
CA VAL A 354 2.89 19.54 5.22
C VAL A 354 1.48 19.81 5.76
N GLY A 355 0.53 18.93 5.43
CA GLY A 355 -0.88 19.07 5.85
C GLY A 355 -1.07 18.81 7.33
N SER A 356 -0.66 17.63 7.79
CA SER A 356 -0.95 17.15 9.14
C SER A 356 0.09 17.42 10.22
N LYS A 357 1.24 17.98 9.85
CA LYS A 357 2.38 18.22 10.74
C LYS A 357 2.83 16.97 11.52
N GLN A 358 2.64 15.79 10.92
CA GLN A 358 3.06 14.52 11.51
C GLN A 358 4.54 14.27 11.26
N VAL A 359 5.26 13.89 12.32
CA VAL A 359 6.67 13.48 12.20
C VAL A 359 6.77 12.13 11.50
N VAL A 360 7.57 12.08 10.44
CA VAL A 360 7.74 10.92 9.57
C VAL A 360 9.21 10.69 9.24
N SER A 361 9.52 9.57 8.60
CA SER A 361 10.87 9.22 8.14
C SER A 361 10.80 8.55 6.79
N ILE A 362 11.83 8.73 5.95
CA ILE A 362 11.91 7.99 4.68
C ILE A 362 12.11 6.50 4.97
N HIS A 363 11.31 5.63 4.35
CA HIS A 363 11.45 4.20 4.53
C HIS A 363 12.78 3.70 3.94
N PRO A 364 13.51 2.75 4.60
CA PRO A 364 14.78 2.22 4.11
C PRO A 364 14.75 1.50 2.76
N SER A 365 13.56 1.26 2.21
CA SER A 365 13.40 0.67 0.87
C SER A 365 13.36 1.70 -0.26
N SER A 366 13.30 2.99 0.06
CA SER A 366 13.26 4.05 -0.95
C SER A 366 14.66 4.31 -1.49
N VAL A 367 14.76 4.67 -2.77
CA VAL A 367 16.02 5.15 -3.38
C VAL A 367 16.49 6.47 -2.79
N LEU A 368 15.58 7.23 -2.15
CA LEU A 368 15.88 8.48 -1.46
C LEU A 368 16.29 8.28 0.00
N PHE A 369 16.45 7.03 0.45
CA PHE A 369 16.94 6.78 1.79
C PHE A 369 18.42 7.22 1.90
N GLY A 370 18.67 8.20 2.76
CA GLY A 370 20.01 8.76 2.99
C GLY A 370 20.31 10.07 2.24
N SER A 371 19.61 10.39 1.14
CA SER A 371 19.87 11.60 0.34
C SER A 371 19.32 12.90 0.95
N ARG A 372 18.54 12.81 2.04
CA ARG A 372 17.97 13.93 2.81
C ARG A 372 17.42 15.10 1.96
N PRO A 373 16.55 14.85 0.98
CA PRO A 373 15.94 15.92 0.19
C PRO A 373 15.08 16.88 1.03
N HIS A 374 15.04 18.15 0.62
CA HIS A 374 14.28 19.18 1.33
C HIS A 374 12.76 18.92 1.30
N CYS A 375 12.20 18.55 0.14
CA CYS A 375 10.77 18.34 -0.02
C CYS A 375 10.51 17.09 -0.86
N VAL A 376 9.58 16.25 -0.39
CA VAL A 376 9.23 14.98 -1.02
C VAL A 376 7.72 14.80 -1.09
N LEU A 377 7.27 14.30 -2.23
CA LEU A 377 5.93 13.76 -2.41
C LEU A 377 5.96 12.27 -2.13
N PHE A 378 4.93 11.72 -1.48
CA PHE A 378 4.84 10.29 -1.14
C PHE A 378 3.49 9.69 -1.52
N THR A 379 3.40 8.37 -1.64
CA THR A 379 2.13 7.68 -1.91
C THR A 379 1.50 7.11 -0.65
N GLU A 380 2.29 6.45 0.21
CA GLU A 380 1.79 5.76 1.40
C GLU A 380 2.55 6.12 2.67
N VAL A 381 1.84 6.06 3.81
CA VAL A 381 2.44 6.10 5.15
C VAL A 381 2.23 4.76 5.85
N VAL A 382 3.31 4.17 6.36
CA VAL A 382 3.29 2.89 7.09
C VAL A 382 3.77 3.09 8.52
N GLN A 383 2.99 2.62 9.49
CA GLN A 383 3.34 2.69 10.92
C GLN A 383 3.64 1.29 11.47
N THR A 384 4.89 1.10 11.92
CA THR A 384 5.38 -0.15 12.51
C THR A 384 6.13 0.05 13.83
N GLY A 385 6.41 1.31 14.16
CA GLY A 385 7.03 1.78 15.41
C GLY A 385 7.23 3.29 15.29
N ARG A 386 7.82 3.71 14.16
CA ARG A 386 7.77 5.07 13.62
C ARG A 386 6.90 5.11 12.37
N CYS A 387 6.53 6.30 11.93
CA CYS A 387 5.83 6.52 10.67
C CYS A 387 6.83 6.64 9.53
N TYR A 388 6.67 5.81 8.50
CA TYR A 388 7.55 5.78 7.35
C TYR A 388 6.81 6.14 6.06
N LEU A 389 7.41 7.02 5.27
CA LEU A 389 6.96 7.37 3.92
C LEU A 389 7.43 6.32 2.92
N ARG A 390 6.55 5.93 1.97
CA ARG A 390 6.87 5.00 0.88
C ARG A 390 6.44 5.55 -0.47
N GLN A 391 7.14 5.08 -1.51
CA GLN A 391 7.05 5.53 -2.89
C GLN A 391 7.16 7.06 -2.96
N LEU A 392 8.39 7.55 -2.91
CA LEU A 392 8.69 8.97 -2.85
C LEU A 392 9.10 9.55 -4.20
N SER A 393 8.87 10.84 -4.42
CA SER A 393 9.49 11.63 -5.48
C SER A 393 9.98 12.97 -4.97
N LEU A 394 11.09 13.44 -5.51
CA LEU A 394 11.60 14.78 -5.24
C LEU A 394 10.69 15.82 -5.89
N ILE A 395 10.27 16.82 -5.12
CA ILE A 395 9.52 17.94 -5.67
C ILE A 395 10.18 19.25 -5.26
N ASP A 396 10.06 20.25 -6.13
CA ASP A 396 10.35 21.63 -5.76
C ASP A 396 9.18 22.17 -4.92
N PRO A 397 9.43 22.75 -3.72
CA PRO A 397 8.45 23.49 -2.95
C PRO A 397 7.60 24.46 -3.77
N GLN A 398 8.19 25.15 -4.75
CA GLN A 398 7.51 26.14 -5.57
C GLN A 398 6.39 25.52 -6.41
N TRP A 399 6.57 24.30 -6.90
CA TRP A 399 5.56 23.61 -7.71
C TRP A 399 4.26 23.38 -6.93
N LEU A 400 4.33 23.19 -5.61
CA LEU A 400 3.12 23.05 -4.78
C LEU A 400 2.31 24.35 -4.79
N THR A 401 2.98 25.50 -4.71
CA THR A 401 2.37 26.82 -4.75
C THR A 401 1.78 27.13 -6.12
N ASP A 402 2.49 26.76 -7.19
CA ASP A 402 2.05 27.03 -8.56
C ASP A 402 0.85 26.15 -8.97
N ILE A 403 0.86 24.88 -8.57
CA ILE A 403 -0.14 23.88 -9.00
C ILE A 403 -1.39 23.90 -8.11
N VAL A 404 -1.22 24.09 -6.79
CA VAL A 404 -2.33 24.05 -5.83
C VAL A 404 -2.25 25.23 -4.85
N PRO A 405 -2.43 26.48 -5.34
CA PRO A 405 -2.17 27.69 -4.56
C PRO A 405 -3.04 27.82 -3.32
N GLU A 406 -4.31 27.37 -3.36
CA GLU A 406 -5.21 27.39 -2.21
C GLU A 406 -4.71 26.50 -1.06
N TYR A 407 -4.25 25.29 -1.40
CA TYR A 407 -3.71 24.36 -0.42
C TYR A 407 -2.38 24.87 0.15
N ALA A 408 -1.49 25.38 -0.70
CA ALA A 408 -0.20 25.94 -0.29
C ALA A 408 -0.36 27.17 0.63
N ARG A 409 -1.37 28.01 0.38
CA ARG A 409 -1.69 29.17 1.23
C ARG A 409 -2.09 28.76 2.64
N LYS A 410 -2.89 27.69 2.76
CA LYS A 410 -3.35 27.13 4.04
C LYS A 410 -2.23 26.38 4.77
N HIS A 411 -1.37 25.68 4.03
CA HIS A 411 -0.30 24.85 4.58
C HIS A 411 1.06 25.33 4.11
N ARG A 412 1.52 26.45 4.68
CA ARG A 412 2.81 27.04 4.32
C ARG A 412 3.94 26.05 4.57
N LEU A 413 4.77 25.87 3.55
CA LEU A 413 6.07 25.23 3.67
C LEU A 413 6.98 26.14 4.49
N THR A 414 7.82 25.55 5.32
CA THR A 414 8.88 26.30 6.01
C THR A 414 9.90 26.74 4.95
N SER A 415 9.83 28.00 4.55
CA SER A 415 10.83 28.58 3.65
C SER A 415 12.19 28.55 4.33
N TYR A 416 13.09 27.68 3.85
CA TYR A 416 14.50 28.00 3.94
C TYR A 416 14.75 29.10 2.91
N ALA A 417 14.89 30.34 3.39
CA ALA A 417 15.68 31.30 2.66
C ALA A 417 17.08 30.67 2.52
N SER A 418 17.41 30.34 1.27
CA SER A 418 18.73 30.09 0.66
C SER A 418 19.88 29.73 1.58
#